data_AF-A0A1F6ZUS9-F1
#
_entry.id   AF-A0A1F6ZUS9-F1
#
_cell.length_a   1.000
_cell.length_b   1.000
_cell.length_c   1.000
_cell.angle_alpha   90.00
_cell.angle_beta   90.00
_cell.angle_gamma   90.00
#
_symmetry.space_group_name_H-M   'P 1'
#
loop_
_entity.id
_entity.type
_entity.pdbx_description
1 polymer ?
#
loop_
_entity_poly.entity_id
_entity_poly.type
_entity_poly.pdbx_seq_one_letter_code
_entity_poly.pdbx_strand_id
1 'polypeptide(L)' 'MSEGQKGLVAFARLVLLQPGLLILDEPTNHINFRHLPVIAQALDAYAGAMILVSHVPEFVAQIRIDDVLDLER' A
#
# COMPACT_ATOMS: atom_id res chain seq x y z
N MET A 1 -9.53 -17.55 6.45
CA MET A 1 -8.96 -16.18 6.41
C MET A 1 -9.63 -15.42 5.29
N SER A 2 -10.19 -14.24 5.57
CA SER A 2 -10.73 -13.37 4.52
C SER A 2 -9.59 -12.89 3.59
N GLU A 3 -9.92 -12.45 2.39
CA GLU A 3 -8.91 -11.93 1.44
C GLU A 3 -8.14 -10.75 2.02
N GLY A 4 -8.81 -9.82 2.72
CA GLY A 4 -8.13 -8.73 3.44
C GLY A 4 -7.15 -9.20 4.52
N GLN A 5 -7.42 -10.33 5.21
CA GLN A 5 -6.45 -10.90 6.16
C GLN A 5 -5.24 -11.52 5.45
N LYS A 6 -5.44 -12.13 4.28
CA LYS A 6 -4.33 -12.65 3.47
C LYS A 6 -3.44 -11.51 2.95
N GLY A 7 -4.04 -10.40 2.51
CA GLY A 7 -3.34 -9.18 2.12
C GLY A 7 -2.50 -8.60 3.26
N LEU A 8 -3.08 -8.51 4.47
CA LEU A 8 -2.36 -7.99 5.64
C LEU A 8 -1.16 -8.89 6.04
N VAL A 9 -1.31 -10.22 5.95
CA VAL A 9 -0.22 -11.16 6.23
C VAL A 9 0.87 -11.10 5.16
N ALA A 10 0.50 -10.96 3.88
CA ALA A 10 1.47 -10.74 2.81
C ALA A 10 2.25 -9.44 3.02
N PHE A 11 1.55 -8.37 3.42
CA PHE A 11 2.14 -7.08 3.75
C PHE A 11 3.10 -7.16 4.94
N ALA A 12 2.68 -7.79 6.04
CA ALA A 12 3.54 -8.02 7.20
C ALA A 12 4.82 -8.80 6.82
N ARG A 13 4.69 -9.78 5.91
CA ARG A 13 5.85 -10.54 5.40
C ARG A 13 6.77 -9.66 4.55
N LEU A 14 6.24 -8.75 3.74
CA LEU A 14 7.02 -7.81 2.95
C LEU A 14 7.79 -6.82 3.83
N VAL A 15 7.15 -6.28 4.86
CA VAL A 15 7.84 -5.39 5.84
C VAL A 15 9.01 -6.12 6.51
N LEU A 16 8.84 -7.40 6.88
CA LEU A 16 9.91 -8.22 7.48
C LEU A 16 11.07 -8.49 6.51
N LEU A 17 10.81 -8.54 5.20
CA LEU A 17 11.84 -8.78 4.20
C LEU A 17 12.69 -7.53 3.92
N GLN A 18 12.26 -6.35 4.37
CA GLN A 18 12.90 -5.05 4.09
C GLN A 18 13.36 -4.91 2.63
N PRO A 19 12.46 -5.09 1.65
CA PRO A 19 12.85 -4.98 0.26
C PRO A 19 13.39 -3.58 -0.05
N GLY A 20 14.29 -3.48 -1.04
CA GLY A 20 14.72 -2.17 -1.54
C GLY A 20 13.64 -1.47 -2.36
N LEU A 21 12.74 -2.25 -2.97
CA LEU A 21 11.64 -1.78 -3.82
C LEU A 21 10.36 -2.57 -3.51
N LEU A 22 9.28 -1.84 -3.22
CA LEU A 22 7.94 -2.37 -3.02
C LEU A 22 7.04 -1.93 -4.18
N ILE A 23 6.33 -2.87 -4.80
CA ILE A 23 5.36 -2.58 -5.87
C ILE A 23 4.00 -3.10 -5.41
N LEU A 24 3.01 -2.22 -5.38
CA LEU A 24 1.66 -2.51 -4.94
C LEU A 24 0.68 -2.18 -6.05
N ASP A 25 -0.06 -3.18 -6.48
CA ASP A 25 -1.14 -3.04 -7.46
C ASP A 25 -2.48 -3.15 -6.74
N GLU A 26 -3.24 -2.07 -6.70
CA GLU A 26 -4.55 -1.96 -6.03
C GLU A 26 -4.57 -2.53 -4.60
N PRO A 27 -3.70 -2.07 -3.68
CA PRO A 27 -3.57 -2.68 -2.36
C PRO A 27 -4.79 -2.46 -1.45
N THR A 28 -5.69 -1.56 -1.83
CA THR A 28 -6.95 -1.31 -1.12
C THR A 28 -8.05 -2.30 -1.49
N ASN A 29 -7.89 -3.03 -2.60
CA ASN A 29 -8.92 -3.93 -3.11
C ASN A 29 -9.13 -5.13 -2.16
N HIS A 30 -10.39 -5.52 -1.96
CA HIS A 30 -10.79 -6.58 -1.01
C HIS A 30 -10.41 -6.35 0.48
N ILE A 31 -9.89 -5.16 0.84
CA ILE A 31 -9.57 -4.80 2.22
C ILE A 31 -10.75 -4.07 2.85
N ASN A 32 -11.12 -4.48 4.07
CA ASN A 32 -12.14 -3.78 4.84
C ASN A 32 -11.64 -2.38 5.22
N PHE A 33 -12.47 -1.35 5.02
CA PHE A 33 -12.15 0.05 5.30
C PHE A 33 -11.49 0.29 6.68
N ARG A 34 -11.85 -0.53 7.69
CA ARG A 34 -11.28 -0.44 9.05
C ARG A 34 -9.77 -0.70 9.12
N HIS A 35 -9.21 -1.40 8.13
CA HIS A 35 -7.79 -1.75 8.08
C HIS A 35 -6.97 -0.81 7.20
N LEU A 36 -7.62 0.02 6.37
CA LEU A 36 -6.94 0.96 5.48
C LEU A 36 -6.01 1.93 6.22
N PRO A 37 -6.39 2.53 7.38
CA PRO A 37 -5.50 3.46 8.08
C PRO A 37 -4.22 2.81 8.59
N VAL A 38 -4.30 1.54 9.03
CA VAL A 38 -3.14 0.77 9.52
C VAL A 38 -2.17 0.47 8.37
N ILE A 39 -2.71 0.12 7.21
CA ILE A 39 -1.91 -0.14 6.02
C ILE A 39 -1.27 1.15 5.52
N ALA A 40 -2.02 2.25 5.45
CA ALA A 40 -1.50 3.54 5.04
C ALA A 40 -0.35 4.01 5.94
N GLN A 41 -0.50 3.91 7.27
CA GLN A 41 0.59 4.22 8.20
C GLN A 41 1.84 3.37 7.99
N ALA A 42 1.66 2.07 7.70
CA ALA A 42 2.81 1.20 7.49
C ALA A 42 3.51 1.46 6.14
N LEU A 43 2.77 1.88 5.12
CA LEU A 43 3.31 2.35 3.84
C LEU A 43 4.01 3.70 3.98
N ASP A 44 3.46 4.61 4.77
CA ASP A 44 4.06 5.91 5.05
C ASP A 44 5.40 5.79 5.79
N ALA A 45 5.48 4.84 6.73
CA ALA A 45 6.69 4.53 7.48
C ALA A 45 7.73 3.69 6.70
N TYR A 46 7.40 3.24 5.48
CA TYR A 46 8.30 2.42 4.69
C TYR A 46 9.43 3.27 4.11
N ALA A 47 10.67 2.90 4.46
CA ALA A 47 11.87 3.65 4.09
C ALA A 47 12.44 3.30 2.70
N GLY A 48 11.95 2.23 2.06
CA GLY A 48 12.40 1.80 0.73
C GLY A 48 11.72 2.56 -0.39
N ALA A 49 12.13 2.29 -1.63
CA ALA A 49 11.43 2.79 -2.81
C ALA A 49 10.07 2.09 -2.94
N MET A 50 9.02 2.83 -3.28
CA MET A 50 7.68 2.29 -3.42
C MET A 50 7.01 2.78 -4.70
N ILE A 51 6.38 1.86 -5.43
CA ILE A 51 5.48 2.14 -6.54
C ILE A 51 4.10 1.66 -6.12
N LEU A 52 3.13 2.58 -6.11
CA LEU A 52 1.77 2.34 -5.71
C LEU A 52 0.82 2.65 -6.88
N VAL A 53 0.01 1.68 -7.25
CA VAL A 53 -1.13 1.85 -8.17
C VAL A 53 -2.40 1.78 -7.32
N SER A 54 -3.19 2.84 -7.33
CA SER A 54 -4.46 2.90 -6.60
C SER A 54 -5.44 3.87 -7.25
N HIS A 55 -6.70 3.46 -7.32
CA HIS A 55 -7.82 4.32 -7.70
C HIS A 55 -8.50 5.06 -6.53
N VAL A 56 -7.92 5.03 -5.31
CA VAL A 56 -8.55 5.60 -4.09
C VAL A 56 -7.74 6.80 -3.56
N PRO A 57 -8.12 8.05 -3.90
CA PRO A 57 -7.37 9.24 -3.53
C PRO A 57 -7.19 9.43 -2.01
N GLU A 58 -8.22 9.10 -1.22
CA GLU A 58 -8.20 9.25 0.24
C GLU A 58 -7.19 8.31 0.92
N PHE A 59 -6.90 7.17 0.28
CA PHE A 59 -5.88 6.24 0.75
C PHE A 59 -4.49 6.75 0.40
N VAL A 60 -4.29 7.17 -0.85
CA VAL A 60 -3.01 7.72 -1.33
C VAL A 60 -2.61 8.96 -0.53
N ALA A 61 -3.57 9.82 -0.17
CA ALA A 61 -3.33 11.03 0.62
C ALA A 61 -2.79 10.78 2.04
N GLN A 62 -2.90 9.55 2.56
CA GLN A 62 -2.38 9.17 3.88
C GLN A 62 -0.95 8.63 3.84
N ILE A 63 -0.33 8.60 2.66
CA ILE A 63 0.97 7.99 2.41
C ILE A 63 1.88 9.05 1.81
N ARG A 64 3.15 9.09 2.25
CA ARG A 64 4.19 9.88 1.59
C ARG A 64 4.38 9.40 0.15
N ILE A 65 4.03 10.26 -0.80
CA ILE A 65 4.26 10.07 -2.25
C ILE A 65 5.16 11.20 -2.74
N ASP A 66 6.28 10.84 -3.36
CA ASP A 66 7.27 11.80 -3.85
C ASP A 66 6.90 12.30 -5.26
N ASP A 67 6.42 11.41 -6.14
CA ASP A 67 6.01 11.72 -7.52
C ASP A 67 4.71 10.98 -7.88
N VAL A 68 3.87 11.62 -8.70
CA VAL A 68 2.62 11.04 -9.23
C VAL A 68 2.75 10.92 -10.74
N LEU A 69 2.57 9.70 -11.25
CA LEU A 69 2.56 9.41 -12.68
C LEU A 69 1.13 9.19 -13.17
N ASP A 70 0.65 10.08 -14.03
CA ASP A 70 -0.63 9.94 -14.73
C ASP A 70 -0.40 9.25 -16.08
N LEU A 71 -0.97 8.06 -16.24
CA LEU A 71 -0.82 7.22 -17.44
C LEU A 71 -1.93 7.42 -18.46
N GLU A 72 -2.93 8.28 -18.19
CA GLU A 72 -4.04 8.55 -19.09
C GLU A 72 -3.74 9.66 -20.14
N ARG A 73 -2.50 10.15 -20.19
CA ARG A 73 -2.05 11.18 -21.13
C ARG A 73 -1.00 10.69 -22.13
#